data_AF-A0A6N2QUY7-F1
#
_entry.id   AF-A0A6N2QUY7-F1
#
_cell.length_a   1.000
_cell.length_b   1.000
_cell.length_c   1.000
_cell.angle_alpha   90.00
_cell.angle_beta   90.00
_cell.angle_gamma   90.00
#
_symmetry.space_group_name_H-M   'P 1'
#
loop_
_entity.id
_entity.type
_entity.pdbx_description
1 polymer ?
#
loop_
_entity_poly.entity_id
_entity_poly.type
_entity_poly.pdbx_seq_one_letter_code
_entity_poly.pdbx_strand_id
1 'polypeptide(L)'
;MIDSTGGMPDGTRIQDRNINTIPFTRRNPVLADVFHRLGYMERQGSGLNKITSAYKSAINFREGLEPKFFSDRVEFTVTLQNLNYKSEAKSEAKSEAKSEAKILELTDLERKLCKYLQKNPEITQMEIKEKFGLSRSKVQRITKKLIDKGFIVREGSRRKGKWKVF
;
A
#
# COMPACT_ATOMS: atom_id res chain seq x y z
N MET A 1 -14.33 -2.77 -12.21
CA MET A 1 -15.68 -3.26 -11.88
C MET A 1 -16.12 -4.11 -13.06
N ILE A 2 -16.78 -5.24 -12.80
CA ILE A 2 -17.32 -6.13 -13.83
C ILE A 2 -18.82 -6.24 -13.56
N ASP A 3 -19.63 -5.91 -14.55
CA ASP A 3 -21.08 -5.94 -14.53
C ASP A 3 -21.61 -6.99 -15.53
N SER A 4 -22.65 -7.71 -15.13
CA SER A 4 -23.31 -8.70 -15.97
C SER A 4 -24.82 -8.54 -15.85
N THR A 5 -25.50 -8.68 -16.99
CA THR A 5 -26.96 -8.65 -17.03
C THR A 5 -27.52 -9.99 -16.55
N GLY A 6 -28.53 -9.91 -15.68
CA GLY A 6 -29.14 -11.03 -14.98
C GLY A 6 -28.53 -11.27 -13.59
N GLY A 7 -29.40 -11.55 -12.62
CA GLY A 7 -29.02 -11.82 -11.22
C GLY A 7 -28.44 -13.20 -10.93
N MET A 8 -28.62 -13.67 -9.70
CA MET A 8 -28.38 -15.09 -9.38
C MET A 8 -29.43 -16.01 -10.04
N PRO A 9 -29.06 -17.25 -10.45
CA PRO A 9 -29.98 -18.17 -11.15
C PRO A 9 -31.21 -18.56 -10.32
N ASP A 10 -31.06 -18.59 -9.01
CA ASP A 10 -32.12 -18.93 -8.05
C ASP A 10 -32.88 -17.69 -7.53
N GLY A 11 -32.57 -16.50 -8.06
CA GLY A 11 -33.18 -15.24 -7.65
C GLY A 11 -32.73 -14.73 -6.27
N THR A 12 -31.80 -15.43 -5.61
CA THR A 12 -31.27 -14.99 -4.32
C THR A 12 -30.29 -13.83 -4.47
N ARG A 13 -30.07 -13.10 -3.37
CA ARG A 13 -29.07 -12.04 -3.33
C ARG A 13 -27.75 -12.59 -2.82
N ILE A 14 -26.68 -12.34 -3.56
CA ILE A 14 -25.36 -12.87 -3.23
C ILE A 14 -24.83 -12.32 -1.90
N GLN A 15 -25.15 -11.05 -1.61
CA GLN A 15 -24.77 -10.34 -0.39
C GLN A 15 -25.39 -10.94 0.88
N ASP A 16 -26.50 -11.67 0.75
CA ASP A 16 -27.22 -12.27 1.89
C ASP A 16 -26.79 -13.73 2.14
N ARG A 17 -25.79 -14.24 1.39
CA ARG A 17 -25.35 -15.63 1.44
C ARG A 17 -23.87 -15.76 1.81
N ASN A 18 -23.54 -16.90 2.41
CA ASN A 18 -22.15 -17.26 2.64
C ASN A 18 -21.53 -17.79 1.35
N ILE A 19 -20.58 -17.02 0.80
CA ILE A 19 -19.86 -17.29 -0.45
C ILE A 19 -19.29 -18.72 -0.51
N ASN A 20 -18.84 -19.26 0.63
CA ASN A 20 -18.22 -20.58 0.70
C ASN A 20 -19.21 -21.74 0.50
N THR A 21 -20.50 -21.49 0.68
CA THR A 21 -21.56 -22.52 0.71
C THR A 21 -22.53 -22.43 -0.45
N ILE A 22 -22.27 -21.54 -1.40
CA ILE A 22 -23.18 -21.32 -2.53
C ILE A 22 -23.19 -22.56 -3.43
N PRO A 23 -24.37 -23.10 -3.76
CA PRO A 23 -24.47 -24.25 -4.64
C PRO A 23 -24.04 -23.88 -6.06
N PHE A 24 -23.39 -24.83 -6.73
CA PHE A 24 -23.05 -24.69 -8.14
C PHE A 24 -24.31 -24.80 -9.02
N THR A 25 -24.87 -23.66 -9.41
CA THR A 25 -26.03 -23.59 -10.31
C THR A 25 -25.67 -22.91 -11.63
N ARG A 26 -25.97 -23.58 -12.75
CA ARG A 26 -25.65 -23.09 -14.09
C ARG A 26 -26.90 -22.54 -14.77
N ARG A 27 -26.86 -21.29 -15.26
CA ARG A 27 -27.93 -20.72 -16.09
C ARG A 27 -28.03 -21.41 -17.45
N ASN A 28 -26.87 -21.60 -18.10
CA ASN A 28 -26.76 -22.29 -19.37
C ASN A 28 -25.82 -23.50 -19.23
N PRO A 29 -26.37 -24.72 -19.05
CA PRO A 29 -25.58 -25.94 -18.89
C PRO A 29 -24.68 -26.25 -20.10
N VAL A 30 -25.10 -25.90 -21.32
CA VAL A 30 -24.37 -26.18 -22.56
C VAL A 30 -23.11 -25.31 -22.64
N LEU A 31 -23.24 -23.99 -22.43
CA LEU A 31 -22.08 -23.09 -22.40
C LEU A 31 -21.10 -23.48 -21.28
N ALA A 32 -21.63 -23.81 -20.10
CA ALA A 32 -20.80 -24.29 -18.99
C ALA A 32 -20.01 -25.55 -19.34
N ASP A 33 -20.61 -26.51 -20.07
CA ASP A 33 -19.93 -27.73 -20.50
C ASP A 33 -18.81 -27.43 -21.51
N VAL A 34 -19.04 -26.51 -22.45
CA VAL A 34 -18.01 -26.06 -23.40
C VAL A 34 -16.81 -25.44 -22.67
N PHE A 35 -17.03 -24.47 -21.78
CA PHE A 35 -15.93 -23.85 -21.01
C PHE A 35 -15.21 -24.84 -20.10
N HIS A 36 -15.92 -25.84 -19.58
CA HIS A 36 -15.30 -26.91 -18.81
C HIS A 36 -14.39 -27.80 -19.66
N ARG A 37 -14.86 -28.25 -20.83
CA ARG A 37 -14.08 -29.08 -21.76
C ARG A 37 -12.85 -28.35 -22.31
N LEU A 38 -12.95 -27.04 -22.50
CA LEU A 38 -11.82 -26.20 -22.90
C LEU A 38 -10.82 -25.93 -21.75
N GLY A 39 -11.13 -26.33 -20.52
CA GLY A 39 -10.27 -26.10 -19.35
C GLY A 39 -10.31 -24.67 -18.80
N TYR A 40 -11.26 -23.84 -19.24
CA TYR A 40 -11.43 -22.47 -18.77
C TYR A 40 -12.29 -22.35 -17.52
N MET A 41 -13.03 -23.40 -17.16
CA MET A 41 -13.90 -23.40 -15.99
C MET A 41 -13.92 -24.75 -15.27
N GLU A 42 -13.95 -24.70 -13.94
CA GLU A 42 -14.09 -25.88 -13.09
C GLU A 42 -15.56 -26.27 -12.88
N ARG A 43 -15.78 -27.56 -12.60
CA ARG A 43 -17.13 -28.12 -12.43
C ARG A 43 -17.75 -27.88 -11.05
N GLN A 44 -16.96 -27.47 -10.06
CA GLN A 44 -17.33 -27.51 -8.63
C GLN A 44 -17.82 -26.16 -8.04
N GLY A 45 -17.98 -25.10 -8.84
CA GLY A 45 -18.44 -23.80 -8.32
C GLY A 45 -17.48 -23.10 -7.35
N SER A 46 -16.19 -23.43 -7.41
CA SER A 46 -15.13 -22.90 -6.55
C SER A 46 -14.72 -21.44 -6.86
N GLY A 47 -15.23 -20.85 -7.95
CA GLY A 47 -14.72 -19.61 -8.54
C GLY A 47 -14.73 -18.41 -7.59
N LEU A 48 -15.84 -18.18 -6.87
CA LEU A 48 -15.95 -17.05 -5.94
C LEU A 48 -14.98 -17.16 -4.76
N ASN A 49 -14.83 -18.37 -4.22
CA ASN A 49 -13.86 -18.65 -3.15
C ASN A 49 -12.43 -18.44 -3.64
N LYS A 50 -12.12 -18.90 -4.85
CA LYS A 50 -10.78 -18.72 -5.45
C LYS A 50 -10.43 -17.26 -5.66
N ILE A 51 -11.37 -16.45 -6.15
CA ILE A 51 -11.19 -15.00 -6.29
C ILE A 51 -10.87 -14.38 -4.93
N THR A 52 -11.66 -14.72 -3.91
CA THR A 52 -11.50 -14.19 -2.55
C THR A 52 -10.16 -14.60 -1.94
N SER A 53 -9.80 -15.89 -2.02
CA SER A 53 -8.54 -16.42 -1.50
C SER A 53 -7.32 -15.84 -2.23
N ALA A 54 -7.39 -15.70 -3.55
CA ALA A 54 -6.32 -15.09 -4.34
C ALA A 54 -6.09 -13.63 -3.94
N TYR A 55 -7.15 -12.87 -3.70
CA TYR A 55 -7.05 -11.50 -3.17
C TYR A 55 -6.41 -11.47 -1.78
N LYS A 56 -6.82 -12.36 -0.87
CA LYS A 56 -6.25 -12.44 0.49
C LYS A 56 -4.77 -12.80 0.50
N SER A 57 -4.33 -13.64 -0.44
CA SER A 57 -2.91 -14.03 -0.58
C SER A 57 -2.03 -12.96 -1.23
N ALA A 58 -2.60 -11.89 -1.78
CA ALA A 58 -1.83 -10.87 -2.50
C ALA A 58 -1.00 -10.02 -1.53
N ILE A 59 0.23 -9.68 -1.94
CA ILE A 59 1.23 -8.95 -1.11
C ILE A 59 0.68 -7.62 -0.55
N ASN A 60 -0.11 -6.90 -1.33
CA ASN A 60 -0.64 -5.58 -0.98
C ASN A 60 -2.08 -5.62 -0.42
N PHE A 61 -2.56 -6.81 -0.05
CA PHE A 61 -3.89 -6.95 0.54
C PHE A 61 -3.97 -6.20 1.88
N ARG A 62 -5.12 -5.57 2.12
CA ARG A 62 -5.47 -4.92 3.39
C ARG A 62 -6.92 -5.22 3.70
N GLU A 63 -7.22 -5.28 4.98
CA GLU A 63 -8.59 -5.42 5.46
C GLU A 63 -9.46 -4.27 4.92
N GLY A 64 -10.60 -4.62 4.32
CA GLY A 64 -11.48 -3.69 3.62
C GLY A 64 -11.25 -3.55 2.10
N LEU A 65 -10.19 -4.13 1.53
CA LEU A 65 -9.95 -4.22 0.07
C LEU A 65 -10.39 -5.57 -0.52
N GLU A 66 -11.28 -6.28 0.17
CA GLU A 66 -11.80 -7.56 -0.29
C GLU A 66 -12.67 -7.40 -1.54
N PRO A 67 -12.68 -8.41 -2.43
CA PRO A 67 -13.64 -8.49 -3.52
C PRO A 67 -15.07 -8.35 -2.98
N LYS A 68 -15.86 -7.45 -3.58
CA LYS A 68 -17.28 -7.32 -3.25
C LYS A 68 -18.13 -7.88 -4.36
N PHE A 69 -19.09 -8.71 -3.98
CA PHE A 69 -20.08 -9.28 -4.87
C PHE A 69 -21.42 -8.66 -4.54
N PHE A 70 -22.11 -8.18 -5.55
CA PHE A 70 -23.45 -7.63 -5.43
C PHE A 70 -24.34 -8.27 -6.49
N SER A 71 -25.58 -8.57 -6.12
CA SER A 71 -26.56 -9.07 -7.07
C SER A 71 -27.94 -8.59 -6.70
N ASP A 72 -28.71 -8.27 -7.72
CA ASP A 72 -30.16 -8.12 -7.63
C ASP A 72 -30.82 -9.01 -8.69
N ARG A 73 -32.13 -8.91 -8.90
CA ARG A 73 -32.85 -9.76 -9.87
C ARG A 73 -32.34 -9.62 -11.30
N VAL A 74 -31.83 -8.44 -11.64
CA VAL A 74 -31.51 -8.06 -13.03
C VAL A 74 -30.02 -7.87 -13.26
N GLU A 75 -29.18 -7.89 -12.22
CA GLU A 75 -27.74 -7.68 -12.38
C GLU A 75 -26.90 -8.49 -11.39
N PHE A 76 -25.67 -8.75 -11.82
CA PHE A 76 -24.61 -9.28 -10.98
C PHE A 76 -23.33 -8.46 -11.20
N THR A 77 -22.77 -7.97 -10.11
CA THR A 77 -21.64 -7.03 -10.12
C THR A 77 -20.51 -7.55 -9.24
N VAL A 78 -19.29 -7.49 -9.77
CA VAL A 78 -18.05 -7.80 -9.05
C VAL A 78 -17.16 -6.56 -8.98
N THR A 79 -16.82 -6.16 -7.76
CA THR A 79 -15.89 -5.06 -7.50
C THR A 79 -14.57 -5.61 -6.99
N LEU A 80 -13.52 -5.42 -7.78
CA LEU A 80 -12.15 -5.82 -7.48
C LEU A 80 -11.31 -4.56 -7.29
N GLN A 81 -10.82 -4.34 -6.06
CA GLN A 81 -10.09 -3.13 -5.72
C GLN A 81 -8.62 -3.24 -6.12
N ASN A 82 -8.08 -2.22 -6.79
CA ASN A 82 -6.67 -2.22 -7.16
C ASN A 82 -5.77 -2.12 -5.91
N LEU A 83 -5.14 -3.23 -5.54
CA LEU A 83 -4.27 -3.33 -4.36
C LEU A 83 -2.95 -2.54 -4.51
N ASN A 84 -2.55 -2.24 -5.74
CA ASN A 84 -1.32 -1.50 -6.04
C ASN A 84 -1.53 0.03 -6.08
N TYR A 85 -2.78 0.48 -5.96
CA TYR A 85 -3.10 1.90 -6.04
C TYR A 85 -2.67 2.63 -4.77
N LYS A 86 -1.57 3.39 -4.85
CA LYS A 86 -1.15 4.33 -3.82
C LYS A 86 -1.80 5.67 -4.13
N SER A 87 -2.86 6.02 -3.40
CA SER A 87 -3.38 7.39 -3.43
C SER A 87 -2.30 8.33 -2.90
N GLU A 88 -1.82 9.26 -3.72
CA GLU A 88 -0.78 10.24 -3.39
C GLU A 88 -1.11 11.03 -2.10
N ALA A 89 -2.40 11.23 -1.81
CA ALA A 89 -2.88 11.87 -0.58
C ALA A 89 -2.66 11.06 0.73
N LYS A 90 -2.42 9.73 0.66
CA LYS A 90 -2.11 8.91 1.85
C LYS A 90 -0.61 8.66 2.05
N SER A 91 0.23 9.04 1.08
CA SER A 91 1.69 9.00 1.27
C SER A 91 2.16 10.04 2.27
N GLU A 92 1.56 11.24 2.26
CA GLU A 92 1.94 12.35 3.14
C GLU A 92 1.59 12.05 4.62
N ALA A 93 0.36 11.63 4.90
CA ALA A 93 -0.06 11.30 6.29
C ALA A 93 0.66 10.07 6.88
N LYS A 94 1.04 9.08 6.05
CA LYS A 94 1.84 7.93 6.52
C LYS A 94 3.33 8.23 6.61
N SER A 95 3.86 9.18 5.84
CA SER A 95 5.23 9.66 6.04
C SER A 95 5.35 10.49 7.32
N GLU A 96 4.33 11.27 7.68
CA GLU A 96 4.30 12.04 8.92
C GLU A 96 4.17 11.16 10.16
N ALA A 97 3.26 10.17 10.18
CA ALA A 97 3.13 9.28 11.33
C ALA A 97 4.34 8.32 11.49
N LYS A 98 4.98 7.89 10.38
CA LYS A 98 6.22 7.12 10.46
C LYS A 98 7.42 7.98 10.83
N SER A 99 7.48 9.24 10.41
CA SER A 99 8.56 10.14 10.83
C SER A 99 8.42 10.44 12.33
N GLU A 100 7.23 10.71 12.86
CA GLU A 100 7.01 10.91 14.30
C GLU A 100 7.43 9.70 15.16
N ALA A 101 7.06 8.47 14.75
CA ALA A 101 7.47 7.25 15.44
C ALA A 101 8.99 6.97 15.33
N LYS A 102 9.61 7.27 14.17
CA LYS A 102 11.07 7.16 13.99
C LYS A 102 11.84 8.22 14.76
N ILE A 103 11.25 9.39 15.04
CA ILE A 103 11.93 10.48 15.77
C ILE A 103 12.12 10.15 17.26
N LEU A 104 11.38 9.18 17.82
CA LEU A 104 11.57 8.71 19.21
C LEU A 104 12.92 7.98 19.45
N GLU A 105 13.57 7.48 18.41
CA GLU A 105 14.90 6.82 18.52
C GLU A 105 16.09 7.80 18.35
N LEU A 106 15.83 9.10 18.16
CA LEU A 106 16.87 10.11 18.00
C LEU A 106 17.15 10.80 19.32
N THR A 107 18.43 10.95 19.63
CA THR A 107 18.88 11.78 20.75
C THR A 107 18.47 13.25 20.49
N ASP A 108 18.22 14.04 21.54
CA ASP A 108 17.77 15.44 21.41
C ASP A 108 18.61 16.28 20.44
N LEU A 109 19.92 16.01 20.37
CA LEU A 109 20.84 16.66 19.43
C LEU A 109 20.54 16.31 17.97
N GLU A 110 20.23 15.05 17.67
CA GLU A 110 19.95 14.59 16.31
C GLU A 110 18.60 15.16 15.82
N ARG A 111 17.59 15.22 16.72
CA ARG A 111 16.28 15.86 16.44
C ARG A 111 16.44 17.35 16.16
N LYS A 112 17.23 18.07 16.97
CA LYS A 112 17.53 19.49 16.74
C LYS A 112 18.25 19.71 15.42
N LEU A 113 19.18 18.82 15.06
CA LEU A 113 19.90 18.90 13.79
C LEU A 113 18.98 18.67 12.59
N CYS A 114 18.11 17.67 12.60
CA CYS A 114 17.14 17.43 11.52
C CYS A 114 16.19 18.62 11.32
N LYS A 115 15.62 19.17 12.41
CA LYS A 115 14.79 20.40 12.34
C LYS A 115 15.56 21.57 11.74
N TYR A 116 16.85 21.68 12.06
CA TYR A 116 17.68 22.75 11.56
C TYR A 116 18.00 22.58 10.06
N LEU A 117 18.31 21.36 9.62
CA LEU A 117 18.55 21.02 8.21
C LEU A 117 17.30 21.24 7.35
N GLN A 118 16.11 21.00 7.90
CA GLN A 118 14.84 21.27 7.22
C GLN A 118 14.65 22.78 6.94
N LYS A 119 15.08 23.64 7.87
CA LYS A 119 15.03 25.11 7.69
C LYS A 119 16.16 25.65 6.81
N ASN A 120 17.31 24.98 6.77
CA ASN A 120 18.51 25.43 6.07
C ASN A 120 19.14 24.29 5.27
N PRO A 121 18.59 23.94 4.09
CA PRO A 121 19.06 22.79 3.32
C PRO A 121 20.47 22.98 2.74
N GLU A 122 20.94 24.21 2.57
CA GLU A 122 22.26 24.48 1.96
C GLU A 122 23.43 24.46 2.97
N ILE A 123 23.14 24.32 4.27
CA ILE A 123 24.15 24.44 5.32
C ILE A 123 25.30 23.42 5.17
N THR A 124 26.52 23.87 5.41
CA THR A 124 27.73 23.06 5.40
C THR A 124 28.01 22.43 6.77
N GLN A 125 28.83 21.37 6.80
CA GLN A 125 29.26 20.76 8.07
C GLN A 125 30.04 21.73 8.98
N MET A 126 30.66 22.76 8.41
CA MET A 126 31.39 23.79 9.16
C MET A 126 30.43 24.73 9.89
N GLU A 127 29.36 25.18 9.24
CA GLU A 127 28.34 26.01 9.87
C GLU A 127 27.53 25.21 10.91
N ILE A 128 27.30 23.91 10.68
CA ILE A 128 26.71 23.02 11.69
C ILE A 128 27.60 22.95 12.94
N LYS A 129 28.93 22.85 12.75
CA LYS A 129 29.91 22.81 13.84
C LYS A 129 29.82 24.09 14.69
N GLU A 130 29.84 25.26 14.05
CA GLU A 130 29.77 26.56 14.74
C GLU A 130 28.45 26.73 15.50
N LYS A 131 27.34 26.40 14.85
CA LYS A 131 26.01 26.63 15.42
C LYS A 131 25.64 25.70 16.57
N PHE A 132 26.15 24.47 16.54
CA PHE A 132 25.90 23.47 17.60
C PHE A 132 27.06 23.36 18.61
N GLY A 133 28.16 24.10 18.43
CA GLY A 133 29.32 24.06 19.33
C GLY A 133 30.00 22.69 19.41
N LEU A 134 29.90 21.88 18.34
CA LEU A 134 30.40 20.50 18.32
C LEU A 134 31.78 20.41 17.68
N SER A 135 32.52 19.32 17.94
CA SER A 135 33.75 19.04 17.18
C SER A 135 33.41 18.57 15.76
N ARG A 136 34.30 18.86 14.79
CA ARG A 136 34.13 18.45 13.38
C ARG A 136 33.88 16.93 13.26
N SER A 137 34.61 16.13 14.01
CA SER A 137 34.47 14.68 14.05
C SER A 137 33.11 14.22 14.61
N LYS A 138 32.54 14.96 15.57
CA LYS A 138 31.22 14.65 16.13
C LYS A 138 30.10 14.98 15.14
N VAL A 139 30.20 16.11 14.43
CA VAL A 139 29.28 16.46 13.33
C VAL A 139 29.30 15.42 12.22
N GLN A 140 30.49 14.95 11.82
CA GLN A 140 30.62 13.91 10.80
C GLN A 140 30.02 12.58 11.23
N ARG A 141 30.22 12.16 12.48
CA ARG A 141 29.61 10.93 13.01
C ARG A 141 28.09 11.02 13.04
N ILE A 142 27.53 12.13 13.52
CA ILE A 142 26.07 12.32 13.60
C ILE A 142 25.45 12.37 12.20
N THR A 143 26.02 13.17 11.29
CA THR A 143 25.53 13.26 9.91
C THR A 143 25.61 11.93 9.19
N LYS A 144 26.71 11.18 9.34
CA LYS A 144 26.83 9.82 8.79
C LYS A 144 25.77 8.88 9.37
N LYS A 145 25.59 8.87 10.69
CA LYS A 145 24.56 8.07 11.37
C LYS A 145 23.14 8.41 10.88
N LEU A 146 22.84 9.68 10.64
CA LEU A 146 21.55 10.13 10.10
C LEU A 146 21.35 9.72 8.64
N ILE A 147 22.42 9.71 7.82
CA ILE A 147 22.39 9.20 6.45
C ILE A 147 22.17 7.68 6.45
N ASP A 148 22.94 6.95 7.27
CA ASP A 148 22.85 5.48 7.37
C ASP A 148 21.46 5.03 7.85
N LYS A 149 20.83 5.81 8.75
CA LYS A 149 19.46 5.60 9.21
C LYS A 149 18.38 6.07 8.20
N GLY A 150 18.77 6.73 7.12
CA GLY A 150 17.88 7.24 6.06
C GLY A 150 17.05 8.46 6.45
N PHE A 151 17.48 9.24 7.45
CA PHE A 151 16.80 10.47 7.86
C PHE A 151 17.18 11.69 7.02
N ILE A 152 18.42 11.72 6.52
CA ILE A 152 18.91 12.82 5.69
C ILE A 152 19.71 12.28 4.51
N VAL A 153 19.63 12.95 3.37
CA VAL A 153 20.48 12.69 2.20
C VAL A 153 21.07 14.00 1.72
N ARG A 154 22.33 13.94 1.25
CA ARG A 154 22.99 15.06 0.59
C ARG A 154 22.80 14.93 -0.92
N GLU A 155 21.91 15.73 -1.49
CA GLU A 155 21.71 15.81 -2.94
C GLU A 155 22.71 16.82 -3.54
N GLY A 156 23.53 16.39 -4.51
CA GLY A 156 24.49 17.24 -5.21
C GLY A 156 25.96 17.10 -4.76
N SER A 157 26.81 18.03 -5.20
CA SER A 157 28.26 17.94 -4.99
C SER A 157 28.68 18.06 -3.52
N ARG A 158 29.78 17.41 -3.13
CA ARG A 158 30.33 17.42 -1.76
C ARG A 158 30.55 18.83 -1.20
N ARG A 159 30.75 19.84 -2.07
CA ARG A 159 30.94 21.26 -1.72
C ARG A 159 29.72 22.17 -1.92
N LYS A 160 28.77 21.80 -2.79
CA LYS A 160 27.60 22.65 -3.18
C LYS A 160 26.24 21.93 -3.12
N GLY A 161 26.16 20.79 -2.43
CA GLY A 161 24.92 20.02 -2.32
C GLY A 161 23.85 20.72 -1.47
N LYS A 162 22.68 20.09 -1.38
CA LYS A 162 21.59 20.43 -0.46
C LYS A 162 21.27 19.23 0.41
N TRP A 163 20.92 19.46 1.66
CA TRP A 163 20.43 18.44 2.58
C TRP A 163 18.93 18.30 2.39
N LYS A 164 18.49 17.07 2.13
CA LYS A 164 17.10 16.68 2.10
C LYS A 164 16.81 15.83 3.33
N VAL A 165 15.80 16.22 4.10
CA VAL A 165 15.36 15.50 5.30
C VAL A 165 14.09 14.73 4.94
N PHE A 166 14.02 13.46 5.35
CA PHE A 166 12.87 12.55 5.12
C PHE A 166 12.08 12.29 6.40
#